data_AF-A0A3N7JGR5-F1
#
_entry.id   AF-A0A3N7JGR5-F1
#
_cell.length_a   1.000
_cell.length_b   1.000
_cell.length_c   1.000
_cell.angle_alpha   90.00
_cell.angle_beta   90.00
_cell.angle_gamma   90.00
#
_symmetry.space_group_name_H-M   'P 1'
#
loop_
_entity.id
_entity.type
_entity.pdbx_description
1 polymer ?
#
loop_
_entity_poly.entity_id
_entity_poly.type
_entity_poly.pdbx_seq_one_letter_code
_entity_poly.pdbx_strand_id
1 'polypeptide(L)'
;MTNILTPFVFIVIAALGLTSCNGRSSQDHANNKESTLSDDSLLTLVQRQTFQYFWEGAEPVSGLARERIHIDGEYPQNDRDVVTIGGSGFGLMALLVGIERQFITRQAGVERFERVIGYLEKADRFHGAWPHWLDGPTGRAKPFSKNDNGGDLVETAFMAQALICIREYFQQGDEHEKQLAARADALWKAIEWDWYRQGGQNVLYWHWSPTAGWAANHPIRGYDECLITYVLAASSPTHGIPAAVYHEGWARSGAIKSSAERYGHPIVLKHNVPDSNGVGPLFWSHYSYLGLDPRGLKDRYADYWELNRNQALIHRDYAIENPKGFKGYGKQAWGFTASYSVNGYSAHNPDNDLG
;
A
#
# COMPACT_ATOMS: atom_id res chain seq x y z
N MET A 1 61.22 3.00 61.88
CA MET A 1 61.55 4.09 62.81
C MET A 1 61.77 5.35 61.99
N THR A 2 61.05 6.43 62.36
CA THR A 2 61.47 7.84 62.26
C THR A 2 62.07 8.35 60.95
N ASN A 3 61.20 8.81 60.05
CA ASN A 3 60.85 10.23 59.86
C ASN A 3 61.98 11.31 59.90
N ILE A 4 61.82 12.27 58.97
CA ILE A 4 62.20 13.70 58.98
C ILE A 4 63.64 14.10 58.55
N LEU A 5 63.75 14.86 57.45
CA LEU A 5 64.08 16.32 57.40
C LEU A 5 64.76 16.70 56.07
N THR A 6 64.04 17.48 55.27
CA THR A 6 64.59 18.42 54.27
C THR A 6 65.29 19.57 54.99
N PRO A 7 66.25 20.27 54.36
CA PRO A 7 65.94 21.67 54.08
C PRO A 7 66.45 22.22 52.73
N PHE A 8 65.74 23.26 52.31
CA PHE A 8 65.95 24.21 51.22
C PHE A 8 67.35 24.85 51.18
N VAL A 9 67.76 25.42 50.03
CA VAL A 9 68.07 26.87 49.85
C VAL A 9 68.69 27.20 48.47
N PHE A 10 68.03 28.15 47.77
CA PHE A 10 68.49 29.26 46.89
C PHE A 10 69.10 29.06 45.47
N ILE A 11 68.28 29.44 44.46
CA ILE A 11 68.41 30.54 43.47
C ILE A 11 69.82 30.95 42.98
N VAL A 12 70.07 30.94 41.65
CA VAL A 12 70.58 32.07 40.82
C VAL A 12 70.21 31.89 39.34
N ILE A 13 69.91 33.02 38.69
CA ILE A 13 69.41 33.33 37.35
C ILE A 13 70.52 33.40 36.27
N ALA A 14 70.26 32.95 35.04
CA ALA A 14 70.71 33.54 33.75
C ALA A 14 70.18 32.66 32.58
N ALA A 15 69.20 33.06 31.77
CA ALA A 15 69.17 34.07 30.69
C ALA A 15 69.23 33.44 29.28
N LEU A 16 68.15 33.71 28.52
CA LEU A 16 68.05 33.88 27.06
C LEU A 16 68.07 32.65 26.13
N GLY A 17 66.91 32.42 25.52
CA GLY A 17 66.70 31.61 24.32
C GLY A 17 65.28 31.77 23.80
N LEU A 18 64.95 32.96 23.26
CA LEU A 18 63.68 33.23 22.58
C LEU A 18 63.54 32.33 21.35
N THR A 19 62.54 31.46 21.33
CA THR A 19 61.93 30.98 20.08
C THR A 19 60.41 31.08 20.21
N SER A 20 59.87 32.07 19.50
CA SER A 20 58.44 32.29 19.33
C SER A 20 57.93 31.28 18.30
N CYS A 21 57.16 30.29 18.76
CA CYS A 21 56.32 29.48 17.90
C CYS A 21 54.87 29.92 18.10
N ASN A 22 54.38 30.74 17.17
CA ASN A 22 52.97 31.07 17.01
C ASN A 22 52.17 29.77 16.76
N GLY A 23 51.55 29.25 17.81
CA GLY A 23 50.53 28.20 17.68
C GLY A 23 49.31 28.76 16.98
N ARG A 24 49.18 28.51 15.67
CA ARG A 24 47.89 28.65 14.98
C ARG A 24 46.94 27.62 15.59
N SER A 25 45.97 28.10 16.37
CA SER A 25 44.78 27.32 16.68
C SER A 25 44.06 27.04 15.37
N SER A 26 44.17 25.81 14.87
CA SER A 26 43.23 25.27 13.90
C SER A 26 41.86 25.26 14.60
N GLN A 27 41.02 26.23 14.24
CA GLN A 27 39.59 26.12 14.44
C GLN A 27 39.14 24.89 13.65
N ASP A 28 38.94 23.77 14.34
CA ASP A 28 38.12 22.70 13.84
C ASP A 28 36.70 23.27 13.69
N HIS A 29 36.43 23.82 12.51
CA HIS A 29 35.06 23.95 12.04
C HIS A 29 34.49 22.53 12.02
N ALA A 30 33.70 22.22 13.05
CA ALA A 30 32.77 21.11 13.04
C ALA A 30 31.92 21.26 11.77
N ASN A 31 32.35 20.56 10.74
CA ASN A 31 31.66 20.46 9.48
C ASN A 31 30.41 19.65 9.81
N ASN A 32 29.33 20.35 10.18
CA ASN A 32 28.01 19.78 10.36
C ASN A 32 27.51 19.42 8.95
N LYS A 33 28.15 18.43 8.32
CA LYS A 33 27.60 17.72 7.17
C LYS A 33 26.42 16.95 7.75
N GLU A 34 25.23 17.53 7.61
CA GLU A 34 24.01 16.72 7.59
C GLU A 34 24.30 15.57 6.64
N SER A 35 24.47 14.36 7.20
CA SER A 35 24.71 13.18 6.39
C SER A 35 23.40 12.85 5.70
N THR A 36 23.22 13.39 4.50
CA THR A 36 22.09 13.02 3.65
C THR A 36 22.30 11.56 3.23
N LEU A 37 21.29 10.73 3.47
CA LEU A 37 21.29 9.35 2.99
C LEU A 37 21.35 9.35 1.46
N SER A 38 22.04 8.37 0.86
CA SER A 38 21.86 8.10 -0.56
C SER A 38 20.42 7.67 -0.83
N ASP A 39 19.92 7.86 -2.06
CA ASP A 39 18.58 7.42 -2.44
C ASP A 39 18.33 5.94 -2.12
N ASP A 40 19.31 5.06 -2.38
CA ASP A 40 19.22 3.63 -2.05
C ASP A 40 19.11 3.36 -0.54
N SER A 41 19.90 4.08 0.27
CA SER A 41 19.83 3.97 1.73
C SER A 41 18.51 4.50 2.28
N LEU A 42 18.02 5.61 1.73
CA LEU A 42 16.74 6.21 2.09
C LEU A 42 15.59 5.28 1.73
N LEU A 43 15.58 4.72 0.51
CA LEU A 43 14.56 3.78 0.06
C LEU A 43 14.57 2.51 0.91
N THR A 44 15.74 1.97 1.24
CA THR A 44 15.84 0.80 2.13
C THR A 44 15.30 1.11 3.53
N LEU A 45 15.60 2.30 4.07
CA LEU A 45 15.08 2.73 5.36
C LEU A 45 13.55 2.87 5.33
N VAL A 46 13.01 3.53 4.32
CA VAL A 46 11.56 3.68 4.12
C VAL A 46 10.89 2.30 3.99
N GLN A 47 11.42 1.42 3.13
CA GLN A 47 10.90 0.06 2.98
C GLN A 47 10.90 -0.71 4.30
N ARG A 48 11.99 -0.65 5.07
CA ARG A 48 12.11 -1.35 6.35
C ARG A 48 11.14 -0.82 7.40
N GLN A 49 10.99 0.50 7.51
CA GLN A 49 10.07 1.10 8.48
C GLN A 49 8.61 0.86 8.11
N THR A 50 8.25 1.01 6.83
CA THR A 50 6.89 0.70 6.35
C THR A 50 6.56 -0.78 6.49
N PHE A 51 7.52 -1.68 6.25
CA PHE A 51 7.36 -3.12 6.49
C PHE A 51 6.92 -3.43 7.94
N GLN A 52 7.39 -2.66 8.93
CA GLN A 52 6.99 -2.90 10.33
C GLN A 52 5.51 -2.70 10.61
N TYR A 53 4.80 -1.90 9.80
CA TYR A 53 3.34 -1.82 9.90
C TYR A 53 2.68 -3.19 9.75
N PHE A 54 3.18 -4.00 8.82
CA PHE A 54 2.65 -5.33 8.52
C PHE A 54 3.30 -6.45 9.34
N TRP A 55 4.51 -6.21 9.87
CA TRP A 55 5.21 -7.18 10.68
C TRP A 55 4.89 -7.06 12.17
N GLU A 56 5.30 -5.95 12.79
CA GLU A 56 5.07 -5.63 14.21
C GLU A 56 3.65 -5.10 14.46
N GLY A 57 3.11 -4.32 13.52
CA GLY A 57 1.80 -3.69 13.64
C GLY A 57 0.60 -4.61 13.38
N ALA A 58 0.83 -5.80 12.84
CA ALA A 58 -0.21 -6.78 12.54
C ALA A 58 -1.06 -7.12 13.77
N GLU A 59 -2.32 -7.48 13.54
CA GLU A 59 -3.18 -8.00 14.59
C GLU A 59 -2.66 -9.39 15.04
N PRO A 60 -2.45 -9.62 16.34
CA PRO A 60 -1.66 -10.76 16.83
C PRO A 60 -2.27 -12.15 16.57
N VAL A 61 -3.61 -12.26 16.52
CA VAL A 61 -4.31 -13.55 16.32
C VAL A 61 -4.26 -13.95 14.85
N SER A 62 -4.71 -13.07 13.97
CA SER A 62 -4.83 -13.29 12.53
C SER A 62 -3.48 -13.18 11.81
N GLY A 63 -2.58 -12.32 12.29
CA GLY A 63 -1.38 -11.91 11.56
C GLY A 63 -1.66 -11.00 10.36
N LEU A 64 -2.92 -10.57 10.16
CA LEU A 64 -3.37 -9.67 9.10
C LEU A 64 -3.11 -8.20 9.46
N ALA A 65 -3.17 -7.33 8.45
CA ALA A 65 -2.97 -5.91 8.61
C ALA A 65 -4.19 -5.28 9.30
N ARG A 66 -3.93 -4.52 10.37
CA ARG A 66 -4.95 -3.64 10.95
C ARG A 66 -5.38 -2.61 9.92
N GLU A 67 -6.64 -2.20 9.98
CA GLU A 67 -7.16 -1.08 9.17
C GLU A 67 -6.43 0.23 9.49
N ARG A 68 -6.13 0.46 10.78
CA ARG A 68 -5.46 1.67 11.25
C ARG A 68 -4.62 1.38 12.48
N ILE A 69 -3.52 2.11 12.62
CA ILE A 69 -2.68 2.12 13.82
C ILE A 69 -2.50 3.57 14.23
N HIS A 70 -3.09 3.94 15.36
CA HIS A 70 -2.91 5.25 15.97
C HIS A 70 -1.89 5.14 17.11
N ILE A 71 -0.81 5.92 17.02
CA ILE A 71 0.32 5.88 17.96
C ILE A 71 -0.04 6.53 19.30
N ASP A 72 -1.00 7.46 19.31
CA ASP A 72 -1.58 8.04 20.52
C ASP A 72 -2.48 7.06 21.30
N GLY A 73 -2.86 5.94 20.68
CA GLY A 73 -3.74 4.93 21.27
C GLY A 73 -5.24 5.28 21.21
N GLU A 74 -5.62 6.39 20.58
CA GLU A 74 -7.00 6.85 20.51
C GLU A 74 -7.72 6.29 19.29
N TYR A 75 -8.72 5.42 19.49
CA TYR A 75 -9.50 4.82 18.40
C TYR A 75 -10.98 5.21 18.54
N PRO A 76 -11.44 6.29 17.87
CA PRO A 76 -12.81 6.79 18.04
C PRO A 76 -13.91 5.77 17.71
N GLN A 77 -13.61 4.77 16.88
CA GLN A 77 -14.54 3.71 16.50
C GLN A 77 -14.33 2.40 17.28
N ASN A 78 -13.46 2.40 18.30
CA ASN A 78 -13.07 1.21 19.07
C ASN A 78 -12.72 0.02 18.17
N ASP A 79 -11.93 0.28 17.13
CA ASP A 79 -11.68 -0.62 16.00
C ASP A 79 -10.21 -1.01 15.85
N ARG A 80 -9.43 -0.91 16.93
CA ARG A 80 -7.99 -1.21 16.96
C ARG A 80 -7.64 -2.59 16.41
N ASP A 81 -8.47 -3.60 16.66
CA ASP A 81 -8.21 -4.99 16.24
C ASP A 81 -9.00 -5.38 14.99
N VAL A 82 -9.58 -4.41 14.28
CA VAL A 82 -10.16 -4.64 12.96
C VAL A 82 -9.04 -4.79 11.94
N VAL A 83 -9.15 -5.84 11.13
CA VAL A 83 -8.24 -6.09 10.01
C VAL A 83 -8.97 -5.86 8.69
N THR A 84 -8.24 -5.32 7.72
CA THR A 84 -8.74 -5.04 6.36
C THR A 84 -8.21 -6.07 5.39
N ILE A 85 -9.06 -6.57 4.49
CA ILE A 85 -8.67 -7.63 3.55
C ILE A 85 -7.76 -7.11 2.44
N GLY A 86 -8.10 -6.03 1.75
CA GLY A 86 -7.25 -5.53 0.67
C GLY A 86 -5.93 -4.96 1.19
N GLY A 87 -5.98 -4.20 2.29
CA GLY A 87 -4.77 -3.73 2.98
C GLY A 87 -3.88 -4.87 3.47
N SER A 88 -4.47 -5.99 3.89
CA SER A 88 -3.71 -7.20 4.21
C SER A 88 -3.07 -7.83 2.98
N GLY A 89 -3.74 -7.84 1.82
CA GLY A 89 -3.14 -8.27 0.56
C GLY A 89 -1.84 -7.51 0.27
N PHE A 90 -1.86 -6.18 0.42
CA PHE A 90 -0.67 -5.34 0.27
C PHE A 90 0.41 -5.71 1.30
N GLY A 91 0.01 -5.93 2.56
CA GLY A 91 0.90 -6.35 3.62
C GLY A 91 1.59 -7.68 3.34
N LEU A 92 0.87 -8.66 2.81
CA LEU A 92 1.41 -9.97 2.45
C LEU A 92 2.45 -9.88 1.32
N MET A 93 2.23 -9.01 0.33
CA MET A 93 3.27 -8.72 -0.67
C MET A 93 4.51 -8.05 -0.03
N ALA A 94 4.30 -7.15 0.93
CA ALA A 94 5.39 -6.54 1.69
C ALA A 94 6.18 -7.57 2.53
N LEU A 95 5.54 -8.64 3.01
CA LEU A 95 6.22 -9.74 3.69
C LEU A 95 7.18 -10.49 2.74
N LEU A 96 6.77 -10.74 1.50
CA LEU A 96 7.67 -11.33 0.49
C LEU A 96 8.89 -10.43 0.24
N VAL A 97 8.67 -9.12 0.13
CA VAL A 97 9.77 -8.13 0.04
C VAL A 97 10.67 -8.18 1.27
N GLY A 98 10.09 -8.32 2.48
CA GLY A 98 10.84 -8.43 3.72
C GLY A 98 11.74 -9.68 3.79
N ILE A 99 11.32 -10.80 3.19
CA ILE A 99 12.16 -12.00 3.06
C ILE A 99 13.33 -11.71 2.09
N GLU A 100 13.04 -11.20 0.89
CA GLU A 100 14.05 -10.90 -0.13
C GLU A 100 15.07 -9.84 0.31
N ARG A 101 14.62 -8.83 1.06
CA ARG A 101 15.45 -7.78 1.64
C ARG A 101 16.08 -8.17 2.98
N GLN A 102 15.84 -9.39 3.47
CA GLN A 102 16.37 -9.90 4.73
C GLN A 102 16.02 -9.01 5.94
N PHE A 103 14.84 -8.39 5.92
CA PHE A 103 14.27 -7.73 7.09
C PHE A 103 13.80 -8.77 8.11
N ILE A 104 13.39 -9.94 7.62
CA ILE A 104 13.06 -11.15 8.37
C ILE A 104 13.74 -12.36 7.72
N THR A 105 13.84 -13.45 8.47
CA THR A 105 14.29 -14.73 7.89
C THR A 105 13.16 -15.35 7.05
N ARG A 106 13.53 -16.18 6.07
CA ARG A 106 12.56 -16.94 5.27
C ARG A 106 11.65 -17.80 6.15
N GLN A 107 12.23 -18.48 7.14
CA GLN A 107 11.47 -19.29 8.10
C GLN A 107 10.42 -18.46 8.85
N ALA A 108 10.79 -17.30 9.40
CA ALA A 108 9.84 -16.43 10.09
C ALA A 108 8.73 -15.94 9.14
N GLY A 109 9.07 -15.67 7.88
CA GLY A 109 8.11 -15.34 6.83
C GLY A 109 7.11 -16.48 6.58
N VAL A 110 7.59 -17.70 6.39
CA VAL A 110 6.75 -18.89 6.18
C VAL A 110 5.83 -19.12 7.39
N GLU A 111 6.34 -19.03 8.61
CA GLU A 111 5.53 -19.15 9.84
C GLU A 111 4.42 -18.09 9.90
N ARG A 112 4.69 -16.86 9.44
CA ARG A 112 3.67 -15.81 9.35
C ARG A 112 2.62 -16.13 8.30
N PHE A 113 3.03 -16.58 7.10
CA PHE A 113 2.08 -16.94 6.05
C PHE A 113 1.22 -18.14 6.45
N GLU A 114 1.78 -19.14 7.13
CA GLU A 114 1.03 -20.27 7.67
C GLU A 114 -0.10 -19.83 8.61
N ARG A 115 0.20 -18.89 9.52
CA ARG A 115 -0.82 -18.29 10.40
C ARG A 115 -1.90 -17.58 9.59
N VAL A 116 -1.51 -16.72 8.67
CA VAL A 116 -2.46 -15.90 7.88
C VAL A 116 -3.35 -16.78 7.01
N ILE A 117 -2.78 -17.73 6.26
CA ILE A 117 -3.55 -18.64 5.40
C ILE A 117 -4.48 -19.50 6.26
N GLY A 118 -4.00 -20.04 7.39
CA GLY A 118 -4.83 -20.80 8.32
C GLY A 118 -5.96 -20.00 8.97
N TYR A 119 -5.80 -18.68 9.09
CA TYR A 119 -6.85 -17.76 9.53
C TYR A 119 -7.86 -17.50 8.41
N LEU A 120 -7.40 -17.15 7.20
CA LEU A 120 -8.26 -16.84 6.05
C LEU A 120 -9.13 -18.03 5.60
N GLU A 121 -8.66 -19.26 5.81
CA GLU A 121 -9.44 -20.50 5.58
C GLU A 121 -10.67 -20.61 6.49
N LYS A 122 -10.66 -19.95 7.65
CA LYS A 122 -11.72 -20.04 8.69
C LYS A 122 -12.55 -18.76 8.80
N ALA A 123 -12.02 -17.63 8.36
CA ALA A 123 -12.71 -16.35 8.37
C ALA A 123 -14.01 -16.40 7.55
N ASP A 124 -14.97 -15.55 7.91
CA ASP A 124 -16.22 -15.42 7.17
C ASP A 124 -15.95 -15.10 5.70
N ARG A 125 -16.62 -15.84 4.81
CA ARG A 125 -16.63 -15.65 3.37
C ARG A 125 -18.04 -15.77 2.82
N PHE A 126 -18.27 -15.08 1.71
CA PHE A 126 -19.56 -14.93 1.06
C PHE A 126 -19.37 -15.22 -0.42
N HIS A 127 -19.80 -16.40 -0.88
CA HIS A 127 -19.48 -16.86 -2.23
C HIS A 127 -17.97 -16.80 -2.54
N GLY A 128 -17.18 -17.28 -1.57
CA GLY A 128 -15.72 -17.30 -1.65
C GLY A 128 -15.01 -15.95 -1.46
N ALA A 129 -15.71 -14.81 -1.56
CA ALA A 129 -15.15 -13.49 -1.29
C ALA A 129 -15.16 -13.16 0.21
N TRP A 130 -14.16 -12.43 0.68
CA TRP A 130 -14.12 -11.92 2.06
C TRP A 130 -14.84 -10.56 2.16
N PRO A 131 -15.30 -10.18 3.36
CA PRO A 131 -15.76 -8.81 3.61
C PRO A 131 -14.60 -7.81 3.56
N HIS A 132 -14.92 -6.52 3.47
CA HIS A 132 -13.92 -5.46 3.60
C HIS A 132 -13.16 -5.56 4.93
N TRP A 133 -13.90 -5.66 6.03
CA TRP A 133 -13.36 -5.75 7.39
C TRP A 133 -13.72 -7.06 8.07
N LEU A 134 -12.75 -7.59 8.81
CA LEU A 134 -12.95 -8.64 9.79
C LEU A 134 -12.64 -8.10 11.18
N ASP A 135 -13.37 -8.58 12.18
CA ASP A 135 -12.88 -8.58 13.55
C ASP A 135 -11.69 -9.57 13.64
N GLY A 136 -10.48 -9.03 13.85
CA GLY A 136 -9.23 -9.79 13.81
C GLY A 136 -9.16 -10.98 14.78
N PRO A 137 -9.62 -10.83 16.04
CA PRO A 137 -9.61 -11.94 16.99
C PRO A 137 -10.54 -13.11 16.62
N THR A 138 -11.64 -12.84 15.91
CA THR A 138 -12.69 -13.86 15.68
C THR A 138 -12.83 -14.33 14.24
N GLY A 139 -12.32 -13.59 13.25
CA GLY A 139 -12.55 -13.90 11.83
C GLY A 139 -13.97 -13.61 11.36
N ARG A 140 -14.77 -12.86 12.12
CA ARG A 140 -16.14 -12.50 11.76
C ARG A 140 -16.20 -11.23 10.93
N ALA A 141 -17.11 -11.18 9.97
CA ALA A 141 -17.35 -9.98 9.18
C ALA A 141 -17.77 -8.81 10.08
N LYS A 142 -17.02 -7.71 10.01
CA LYS A 142 -17.40 -6.43 10.62
C LYS A 142 -18.00 -5.56 9.50
N PRO A 143 -19.28 -5.15 9.59
CA PRO A 143 -19.88 -4.29 8.58
C PRO A 143 -19.12 -2.98 8.42
N PHE A 144 -18.77 -2.62 7.18
CA PHE A 144 -18.19 -1.31 6.85
C PHE A 144 -19.28 -0.24 6.79
N SER A 145 -20.48 -0.62 6.34
CA SER A 145 -21.68 0.22 6.37
C SER A 145 -22.96 -0.62 6.51
N LYS A 146 -24.12 0.02 6.60
CA LYS A 146 -25.42 -0.66 6.82
C LYS A 146 -25.70 -1.81 5.83
N ASN A 147 -25.36 -1.63 4.55
CA ASN A 147 -25.61 -2.61 3.49
C ASN A 147 -24.33 -3.32 3.01
N ASP A 148 -23.21 -3.08 3.69
CA ASP A 148 -21.90 -3.65 3.38
C ASP A 148 -21.44 -4.50 4.57
N ASN A 149 -22.02 -5.70 4.66
CA ASN A 149 -21.84 -6.67 5.73
C ASN A 149 -21.67 -8.11 5.19
N GLY A 150 -21.33 -8.21 3.90
CA GLY A 150 -21.09 -9.47 3.20
C GLY A 150 -19.76 -9.40 2.47
N GLY A 151 -19.66 -10.01 1.29
CA GLY A 151 -18.41 -10.03 0.55
C GLY A 151 -18.19 -8.75 -0.25
N ASP A 152 -16.97 -8.23 -0.16
CA ASP A 152 -16.43 -7.13 -0.96
C ASP A 152 -15.48 -7.73 -2.00
N LEU A 153 -15.87 -7.66 -3.27
CA LEU A 153 -15.12 -8.28 -4.36
C LEU A 153 -13.84 -7.51 -4.70
N VAL A 154 -13.80 -6.20 -4.46
CA VAL A 154 -12.62 -5.37 -4.77
C VAL A 154 -11.52 -5.62 -3.73
N GLU A 155 -11.87 -5.61 -2.45
CA GLU A 155 -10.95 -5.95 -1.37
C GLU A 155 -10.44 -7.40 -1.51
N THR A 156 -11.35 -8.32 -1.87
CA THR A 156 -11.00 -9.70 -2.21
C THR A 156 -10.03 -9.78 -3.39
N ALA A 157 -10.17 -8.94 -4.41
CA ALA A 157 -9.24 -8.89 -5.55
C ALA A 157 -7.83 -8.44 -5.14
N PHE A 158 -7.71 -7.47 -4.24
CA PHE A 158 -6.42 -7.06 -3.70
C PHE A 158 -5.74 -8.17 -2.89
N MET A 159 -6.50 -8.90 -2.07
CA MET A 159 -6.00 -10.10 -1.39
C MET A 159 -5.60 -11.22 -2.37
N ALA A 160 -6.44 -11.49 -3.37
CA ALA A 160 -6.17 -12.48 -4.40
C ALA A 160 -4.89 -12.21 -5.19
N GLN A 161 -4.60 -10.94 -5.49
CA GLN A 161 -3.33 -10.54 -6.08
C GLN A 161 -2.14 -11.03 -5.23
N ALA A 162 -2.23 -10.90 -3.91
CA ALA A 162 -1.20 -11.37 -2.98
C ALA A 162 -1.13 -12.90 -2.88
N LEU A 163 -2.28 -13.59 -2.86
CA LEU A 163 -2.33 -15.05 -2.85
C LEU A 163 -1.62 -15.67 -4.05
N ILE A 164 -1.77 -15.07 -5.24
CA ILE A 164 -1.03 -15.48 -6.43
C ILE A 164 0.47 -15.24 -6.24
N CYS A 165 0.90 -14.08 -5.74
CA CYS A 165 2.32 -13.84 -5.46
C CYS A 165 2.92 -14.84 -4.46
N ILE A 166 2.18 -15.16 -3.38
CA ILE A 166 2.59 -16.18 -2.39
C ILE A 166 2.74 -17.54 -3.05
N ARG A 167 1.73 -17.96 -3.84
CA ARG A 167 1.79 -19.22 -4.60
C ARG A 167 3.03 -19.26 -5.47
N GLU A 168 3.25 -18.25 -6.31
CA GLU A 168 4.38 -18.22 -7.25
C GLU A 168 5.73 -18.22 -6.53
N TYR A 169 5.82 -17.55 -5.37
CA TYR A 169 7.05 -17.45 -4.59
C TYR A 169 7.44 -18.76 -3.89
N PHE A 170 6.46 -19.55 -3.43
CA PHE A 170 6.68 -20.75 -2.63
C PHE A 170 6.46 -22.08 -3.36
N GLN A 171 5.84 -22.09 -4.55
CA GLN A 171 5.51 -23.34 -5.28
C GLN A 171 6.71 -24.21 -5.67
N GLN A 172 7.93 -23.66 -5.71
CA GLN A 172 9.17 -24.42 -5.95
C GLN A 172 10.05 -24.57 -4.70
N GLY A 173 9.49 -24.25 -3.53
CA GLY A 173 10.15 -24.35 -2.24
C GLY A 173 10.28 -25.79 -1.72
N ASP A 174 10.51 -25.92 -0.42
CA ASP A 174 10.44 -27.22 0.26
C ASP A 174 8.99 -27.75 0.37
N GLU A 175 8.80 -28.93 0.95
CA GLU A 175 7.48 -29.53 1.07
C GLU A 175 6.50 -28.72 1.92
N HIS A 176 6.97 -27.95 2.90
CA HIS A 176 6.12 -27.09 3.71
C HIS A 176 5.68 -25.85 2.93
N GLU A 177 6.63 -25.21 2.22
CA GLU A 177 6.35 -24.07 1.35
C GLU A 177 5.42 -24.43 0.18
N LYS A 178 5.57 -25.62 -0.41
CA LYS A 178 4.65 -26.11 -1.43
C LYS A 178 3.22 -26.31 -0.90
N GLN A 179 3.07 -26.80 0.32
CA GLN A 179 1.75 -26.92 0.96
C GLN A 179 1.11 -25.56 1.20
N LEU A 180 1.88 -24.59 1.68
CA LEU A 180 1.44 -23.20 1.82
C LEU A 180 0.99 -22.61 0.48
N ALA A 181 1.79 -22.78 -0.58
CA ALA A 181 1.45 -22.32 -1.93
C ALA A 181 0.16 -22.97 -2.46
N ALA A 182 -0.03 -24.27 -2.24
CA ALA A 182 -1.23 -25.00 -2.64
C ALA A 182 -2.49 -24.50 -1.91
N ARG A 183 -2.38 -24.15 -0.62
CA ARG A 183 -3.49 -23.58 0.16
C ARG A 183 -3.84 -22.16 -0.29
N ALA A 184 -2.84 -21.33 -0.58
CA ALA A 184 -3.07 -20.01 -1.17
C ALA A 184 -3.78 -20.11 -2.53
N ASP A 185 -3.37 -21.06 -3.38
CA ASP A 185 -4.02 -21.34 -4.67
C ASP A 185 -5.46 -21.85 -4.51
N ALA A 186 -5.72 -22.69 -3.51
CA ALA A 186 -7.07 -23.17 -3.20
C ALA A 186 -8.00 -22.04 -2.75
N LEU A 187 -7.50 -21.11 -1.91
CA LEU A 187 -8.25 -19.92 -1.50
C LEU A 187 -8.59 -19.04 -2.70
N TRP A 188 -7.60 -18.76 -3.57
CA TRP A 188 -7.80 -18.02 -4.82
C TRP A 188 -8.87 -18.66 -5.72
N LYS A 189 -8.78 -19.96 -5.96
CA LYS A 189 -9.72 -20.72 -6.82
C LYS A 189 -11.12 -20.83 -6.22
N ALA A 190 -11.29 -20.62 -4.92
CA ALA A 190 -12.58 -20.69 -4.26
C ALA A 190 -13.41 -19.40 -4.38
N ILE A 191 -12.86 -18.32 -4.93
CA ILE A 191 -13.58 -17.05 -5.09
C ILE A 191 -14.56 -17.15 -6.26
N GLU A 192 -15.86 -17.00 -6.00
CA GLU A 192 -16.93 -17.13 -7.01
C GLU A 192 -17.16 -15.81 -7.76
N TRP A 193 -16.22 -15.40 -8.62
CA TRP A 193 -16.32 -14.12 -9.36
C TRP A 193 -17.58 -14.01 -10.22
N ASP A 194 -18.03 -15.14 -10.77
CA ASP A 194 -19.23 -15.23 -11.60
C ASP A 194 -20.53 -15.01 -10.81
N TRP A 195 -20.56 -15.34 -9.51
CA TRP A 195 -21.67 -15.00 -8.61
C TRP A 195 -21.93 -13.49 -8.57
N TYR A 196 -20.85 -12.71 -8.53
CA TYR A 196 -20.87 -11.25 -8.45
C TYR A 196 -21.33 -10.55 -9.74
N ARG A 197 -21.83 -11.30 -10.71
CA ARG A 197 -22.51 -10.77 -11.90
C ARG A 197 -24.02 -10.57 -11.72
N GLN A 198 -24.56 -10.81 -10.52
CA GLN A 198 -25.99 -10.68 -10.20
C GLN A 198 -26.88 -11.30 -11.29
N GLY A 199 -26.91 -12.64 -11.35
CA GLY A 199 -27.74 -13.35 -12.33
C GLY A 199 -27.18 -13.31 -13.76
N GLY A 200 -25.86 -13.19 -13.91
CA GLY A 200 -25.18 -13.33 -15.20
C GLY A 200 -25.10 -12.06 -16.04
N GLN A 201 -25.30 -10.87 -15.46
CA GLN A 201 -25.10 -9.60 -16.16
C GLN A 201 -23.66 -9.45 -16.65
N ASN A 202 -23.48 -8.56 -17.64
CA ASN A 202 -22.16 -8.22 -18.19
C ASN A 202 -21.48 -7.11 -17.38
N VAL A 203 -21.46 -7.23 -16.06
CA VAL A 203 -20.78 -6.33 -15.12
C VAL A 203 -20.52 -7.07 -13.81
N LEU A 204 -19.45 -6.70 -13.10
CA LEU A 204 -19.23 -7.15 -11.72
C LEU A 204 -19.82 -6.14 -10.73
N TYR A 205 -20.44 -6.64 -9.68
CA TYR A 205 -20.89 -5.86 -8.54
C TYR A 205 -19.84 -5.90 -7.44
N TRP A 206 -19.65 -4.76 -6.78
CA TRP A 206 -18.68 -4.62 -5.71
C TRP A 206 -19.07 -5.44 -4.48
N HIS A 207 -20.34 -5.43 -4.10
CA HIS A 207 -20.80 -6.04 -2.86
C HIS A 207 -21.93 -7.04 -3.08
N TRP A 208 -21.95 -8.07 -2.24
CA TRP A 208 -23.10 -8.94 -2.03
C TRP A 208 -23.25 -9.23 -0.53
N SER A 209 -24.49 -9.23 -0.04
CA SER A 209 -24.80 -9.46 1.37
C SER A 209 -25.75 -10.65 1.57
N PRO A 210 -25.52 -11.50 2.58
CA PRO A 210 -26.47 -12.57 2.93
C PRO A 210 -27.80 -12.04 3.46
N THR A 211 -27.84 -10.83 4.04
CA THR A 211 -29.07 -10.26 4.63
C THR A 211 -29.68 -9.14 3.79
N ALA A 212 -28.88 -8.47 2.95
CA ALA A 212 -29.33 -7.36 2.11
C ALA A 212 -29.25 -7.68 0.60
N GLY A 213 -28.75 -8.85 0.20
CA GLY A 213 -28.58 -9.23 -1.19
C GLY A 213 -27.73 -8.22 -1.95
N TRP A 214 -28.29 -7.65 -3.01
CA TRP A 214 -27.65 -6.66 -3.87
C TRP A 214 -27.99 -5.20 -3.52
N ALA A 215 -28.46 -4.91 -2.30
CA ALA A 215 -28.95 -3.58 -1.93
C ALA A 215 -27.90 -2.47 -2.00
N ALA A 216 -26.61 -2.78 -1.88
CA ALA A 216 -25.54 -1.81 -2.13
C ALA A 216 -25.53 -1.33 -3.60
N ASN A 217 -26.00 -2.17 -4.53
CA ASN A 217 -26.23 -1.87 -5.95
C ASN A 217 -25.09 -1.06 -6.60
N HIS A 218 -23.86 -1.52 -6.42
CA HIS A 218 -22.66 -0.81 -6.88
C HIS A 218 -21.97 -1.61 -8.00
N PRO A 219 -22.37 -1.45 -9.27
CA PRO A 219 -21.67 -2.06 -10.40
C PRO A 219 -20.32 -1.37 -10.62
N ILE A 220 -19.24 -2.14 -10.67
CA ILE A 220 -17.88 -1.65 -10.87
C ILE A 220 -17.71 -1.27 -12.34
N ARG A 221 -17.43 -0.01 -12.65
CA ARG A 221 -17.25 0.49 -14.02
C ARG A 221 -16.01 1.34 -14.06
N GLY A 222 -15.15 1.22 -15.07
CA GLY A 222 -13.90 1.96 -15.11
C GLY A 222 -14.04 3.40 -15.62
N TYR A 223 -13.04 4.26 -15.43
CA TYR A 223 -11.75 3.93 -14.81
C TYR A 223 -11.67 4.39 -13.35
N ASP A 224 -11.25 3.46 -12.48
CA ASP A 224 -10.95 3.64 -11.06
C ASP A 224 -9.90 2.59 -10.60
N GLU A 225 -9.73 2.36 -9.30
CA GLU A 225 -8.77 1.42 -8.72
C GLU A 225 -9.04 -0.07 -8.98
N CYS A 226 -10.20 -0.42 -9.55
CA CYS A 226 -10.73 -1.80 -9.53
C CYS A 226 -10.37 -2.65 -10.76
N LEU A 227 -9.41 -2.23 -11.59
CA LEU A 227 -9.02 -2.98 -12.80
C LEU A 227 -8.66 -4.43 -12.50
N ILE A 228 -7.89 -4.68 -11.43
CA ILE A 228 -7.41 -6.01 -11.06
C ILE A 228 -8.56 -6.96 -10.74
N THR A 229 -9.69 -6.47 -10.25
CA THR A 229 -10.90 -7.27 -10.00
C THR A 229 -11.39 -7.94 -11.28
N TYR A 230 -11.43 -7.22 -12.40
CA TYR A 230 -11.83 -7.78 -13.69
C TYR A 230 -10.76 -8.72 -14.28
N VAL A 231 -9.48 -8.37 -14.15
CA VAL A 231 -8.37 -9.19 -14.64
C VAL A 231 -8.35 -10.54 -13.93
N LEU A 232 -8.49 -10.53 -12.60
CA LEU A 232 -8.54 -11.73 -11.77
C LEU A 232 -9.80 -12.54 -12.06
N ALA A 233 -10.98 -11.91 -12.12
CA ALA A 233 -12.21 -12.62 -12.50
C ALA A 233 -12.09 -13.32 -13.86
N ALA A 234 -11.48 -12.68 -14.86
CA ALA A 234 -11.26 -13.29 -16.17
C ALA A 234 -10.20 -14.41 -16.15
N SER A 235 -9.31 -14.40 -15.16
CA SER A 235 -8.22 -15.37 -14.99
C SER A 235 -8.61 -16.57 -14.11
N SER A 236 -9.77 -16.53 -13.46
CA SER A 236 -10.21 -17.61 -12.56
C SER A 236 -10.47 -18.91 -13.35
N PRO A 237 -9.84 -20.04 -12.96
CA PRO A 237 -10.02 -21.31 -13.66
C PRO A 237 -11.29 -22.07 -13.25
N THR A 238 -11.98 -21.61 -12.19
CA THR A 238 -13.12 -22.29 -11.57
C THR A 238 -14.40 -21.46 -11.67
N HIS A 239 -14.28 -20.14 -11.47
CA HIS A 239 -15.40 -19.19 -11.41
C HIS A 239 -15.12 -17.98 -12.30
N GLY A 240 -14.72 -18.24 -13.54
CA GLY A 240 -14.34 -17.22 -14.51
C GLY A 240 -15.52 -16.43 -15.07
N ILE A 241 -15.24 -15.24 -15.59
CA ILE A 241 -16.24 -14.40 -16.28
C ILE A 241 -16.01 -14.39 -17.81
N PRO A 242 -17.07 -14.27 -18.63
CA PRO A 242 -16.90 -14.04 -20.05
C PRO A 242 -16.33 -12.64 -20.33
N ALA A 243 -15.56 -12.49 -21.41
CA ALA A 243 -14.93 -11.22 -21.79
C ALA A 243 -15.93 -10.06 -21.95
N ALA A 244 -17.20 -10.35 -22.28
CA ALA A 244 -18.27 -9.37 -22.35
C ALA A 244 -18.45 -8.59 -21.03
N VAL A 245 -18.22 -9.23 -19.88
CA VAL A 245 -18.31 -8.57 -18.56
C VAL A 245 -17.28 -7.44 -18.44
N TYR A 246 -16.05 -7.65 -18.93
CA TYR A 246 -15.04 -6.60 -19.00
C TYR A 246 -15.39 -5.54 -20.06
N HIS A 247 -15.75 -5.95 -21.27
CA HIS A 247 -15.96 -5.01 -22.37
C HIS A 247 -17.20 -4.12 -22.20
N GLU A 248 -18.31 -4.65 -21.71
CA GLU A 248 -19.59 -3.94 -21.53
C GLU A 248 -19.74 -3.34 -20.13
N GLY A 249 -19.20 -4.01 -19.10
CA GLY A 249 -19.24 -3.57 -17.70
C GLY A 249 -18.17 -2.55 -17.40
N TRP A 250 -16.92 -3.02 -17.27
CA TRP A 250 -15.76 -2.18 -16.94
C TRP A 250 -15.50 -1.11 -18.00
N ALA A 251 -15.31 -1.52 -19.25
CA ALA A 251 -14.92 -0.63 -20.33
C ALA A 251 -16.10 0.14 -20.94
N ARG A 252 -17.33 -0.09 -20.46
CA ARG A 252 -18.57 0.59 -20.87
C ARG A 252 -18.75 0.62 -22.39
N SER A 253 -18.49 -0.51 -23.05
CA SER A 253 -18.53 -0.65 -24.50
C SER A 253 -17.66 0.38 -25.26
N GLY A 254 -16.53 0.77 -24.66
CA GLY A 254 -15.59 1.75 -25.21
C GLY A 254 -15.70 3.15 -24.62
N ALA A 255 -16.78 3.47 -23.88
CA ALA A 255 -16.95 4.76 -23.21
C ALA A 255 -16.00 4.97 -22.00
N ILE A 256 -15.12 4.01 -21.71
CA ILE A 256 -13.98 4.20 -20.81
C ILE A 256 -12.88 5.06 -21.42
N LYS A 257 -12.79 5.19 -22.75
CA LYS A 257 -11.77 6.03 -23.39
C LYS A 257 -12.05 7.51 -23.11
N SER A 258 -10.98 8.28 -23.00
CA SER A 258 -11.02 9.73 -22.86
C SER A 258 -10.14 10.38 -23.92
N SER A 259 -10.52 11.60 -24.32
CA SER A 259 -9.72 12.49 -25.17
C SER A 259 -9.31 13.76 -24.42
N ALA A 260 -9.50 13.79 -23.10
CA ALA A 260 -9.13 14.92 -22.26
C ALA A 260 -7.62 14.99 -22.05
N GLU A 261 -7.13 16.18 -21.72
CA GLU A 261 -5.74 16.47 -21.42
C GLU A 261 -5.70 17.47 -20.27
N ARG A 262 -4.68 17.35 -19.40
CA ARG A 262 -4.42 18.33 -18.35
C ARG A 262 -2.91 18.51 -18.19
N TYR A 263 -2.45 19.76 -18.10
CA TYR A 263 -1.02 20.11 -18.02
C TYR A 263 -0.16 19.54 -19.16
N GLY A 264 -0.74 19.34 -20.36
CA GLY A 264 -0.02 18.73 -21.48
C GLY A 264 0.10 17.20 -21.41
N HIS A 265 -0.55 16.55 -20.43
CA HIS A 265 -0.57 15.10 -20.29
C HIS A 265 -1.95 14.54 -20.66
N PRO A 266 -2.05 13.59 -21.61
CA PRO A 266 -3.30 12.92 -21.93
C PRO A 266 -3.89 12.16 -20.74
N ILE A 267 -5.19 12.32 -20.52
CA ILE A 267 -5.99 11.51 -19.61
C ILE A 267 -6.51 10.32 -20.43
N VAL A 268 -5.75 9.22 -20.45
CA VAL A 268 -5.94 8.08 -21.37
C VAL A 268 -7.31 7.43 -21.21
N LEU A 269 -7.77 7.24 -19.97
CA LEU A 269 -9.09 6.69 -19.65
C LEU A 269 -9.92 7.70 -18.86
N LYS A 270 -11.24 7.65 -19.02
CA LYS A 270 -12.20 8.48 -18.30
C LYS A 270 -12.29 8.02 -16.85
N HIS A 271 -11.57 8.72 -15.98
CA HIS A 271 -11.65 8.58 -14.52
C HIS A 271 -13.07 8.84 -14.03
N ASN A 272 -13.54 8.05 -13.06
CA ASN A 272 -14.84 8.23 -12.42
C ASN A 272 -14.86 9.39 -11.42
N VAL A 273 -14.58 10.60 -11.91
CA VAL A 273 -14.63 11.84 -11.14
C VAL A 273 -15.69 12.80 -11.72
N PRO A 274 -16.22 13.76 -10.93
CA PRO A 274 -17.26 14.66 -11.40
C PRO A 274 -16.85 15.51 -12.61
N ASP A 275 -15.59 15.97 -12.66
CA ASP A 275 -15.04 16.68 -13.81
C ASP A 275 -14.62 15.68 -14.90
N SER A 276 -15.19 15.81 -16.10
CA SER A 276 -14.83 14.95 -17.24
C SER A 276 -13.37 15.11 -17.71
N ASN A 277 -12.69 16.19 -17.30
CA ASN A 277 -11.27 16.45 -17.52
C ASN A 277 -10.43 16.26 -16.24
N GLY A 278 -11.04 15.74 -15.18
CA GLY A 278 -10.38 15.47 -13.91
C GLY A 278 -9.66 14.12 -13.90
N VAL A 279 -8.80 13.95 -12.91
CA VAL A 279 -8.17 12.67 -12.57
C VAL A 279 -8.51 12.29 -11.13
N GLY A 280 -8.69 10.99 -10.90
CA GLY A 280 -8.97 10.47 -9.56
C GLY A 280 -7.80 10.59 -8.58
N PRO A 281 -8.03 10.21 -7.31
CA PRO A 281 -6.97 10.03 -6.32
C PRO A 281 -5.82 9.16 -6.83
N LEU A 282 -4.58 9.47 -6.43
CA LEU A 282 -3.39 8.85 -7.03
C LEU A 282 -3.30 7.33 -6.79
N PHE A 283 -3.92 6.80 -5.74
CA PHE A 283 -3.94 5.35 -5.49
C PHE A 283 -4.59 4.52 -6.60
N TRP A 284 -5.39 5.13 -7.48
CA TRP A 284 -5.93 4.45 -8.68
C TRP A 284 -4.84 4.01 -9.66
N SER A 285 -3.66 4.63 -9.60
CA SER A 285 -2.45 4.20 -10.32
C SER A 285 -1.60 3.19 -9.54
N HIS A 286 -2.03 2.75 -8.36
CA HIS A 286 -1.25 1.88 -7.47
C HIS A 286 -1.87 0.49 -7.29
N TYR A 287 -3.08 0.39 -6.71
CA TYR A 287 -3.57 -0.86 -6.10
C TYR A 287 -3.70 -2.03 -7.08
N SER A 288 -4.23 -1.73 -8.28
CA SER A 288 -4.36 -2.72 -9.34
C SER A 288 -3.03 -3.13 -10.00
N TYR A 289 -1.92 -2.46 -9.68
CA TYR A 289 -0.64 -2.59 -10.38
C TYR A 289 0.52 -3.03 -9.47
N LEU A 290 0.21 -3.57 -8.28
CA LEU A 290 1.24 -4.06 -7.35
C LEU A 290 1.83 -5.39 -7.80
N GLY A 291 1.00 -6.27 -8.37
CA GLY A 291 1.39 -7.52 -9.02
C GLY A 291 1.21 -7.48 -10.54
N LEU A 292 0.18 -6.81 -11.05
CA LEU A 292 -0.02 -6.62 -12.49
C LEU A 292 0.93 -5.53 -13.01
N ASP A 293 1.99 -5.94 -13.71
CA ASP A 293 2.99 -5.02 -14.23
C ASP A 293 2.42 -4.12 -15.35
N PRO A 294 2.34 -2.79 -15.17
CA PRO A 294 1.82 -1.88 -16.19
C PRO A 294 2.82 -1.64 -17.34
N ARG A 295 4.10 -2.00 -17.19
CA ARG A 295 5.14 -1.71 -18.18
C ARG A 295 4.94 -2.55 -19.43
N GLY A 296 4.58 -1.89 -20.54
CA GLY A 296 4.27 -2.57 -21.79
C GLY A 296 2.90 -3.24 -21.80
N LEU A 297 2.11 -3.12 -20.73
CA LEU A 297 0.75 -3.62 -20.66
C LEU A 297 -0.16 -2.72 -21.50
N LYS A 298 -0.83 -3.33 -22.49
CA LYS A 298 -1.77 -2.64 -23.37
C LYS A 298 -2.96 -3.52 -23.67
N ASP A 299 -4.11 -2.90 -23.84
CA ASP A 299 -5.27 -3.53 -24.46
C ASP A 299 -5.91 -2.60 -25.50
N ARG A 300 -7.13 -2.90 -25.95
CA ARG A 300 -7.83 -2.07 -26.95
C ARG A 300 -8.24 -0.69 -26.42
N TYR A 301 -8.16 -0.44 -25.12
CA TYR A 301 -8.60 0.77 -24.45
C TYR A 301 -7.44 1.68 -24.04
N ALA A 302 -6.33 1.15 -23.55
CA ALA A 302 -5.22 1.96 -23.03
C ALA A 302 -3.83 1.34 -23.20
N ASP A 303 -2.82 2.22 -23.16
CA ASP A 303 -1.49 1.91 -22.64
C ASP A 303 -1.49 2.24 -21.14
N TYR A 304 -1.32 1.22 -20.29
CA TYR A 304 -1.49 1.37 -18.85
C TYR A 304 -0.27 2.02 -18.17
N TRP A 305 0.92 1.92 -18.77
CA TRP A 305 2.08 2.66 -18.28
C TRP A 305 1.91 4.16 -18.52
N GLU A 306 1.45 4.54 -19.71
CA GLU A 306 1.14 5.92 -20.04
C GLU A 306 0.03 6.47 -19.15
N LEU A 307 -1.07 5.73 -18.97
CA LEU A 307 -2.18 6.09 -18.08
C LEU A 307 -1.68 6.43 -16.67
N ASN A 308 -0.93 5.52 -16.05
CA ASN A 308 -0.50 5.67 -14.66
C ASN A 308 0.53 6.79 -14.50
N ARG A 309 1.51 6.86 -15.43
CA ARG A 309 2.54 7.91 -15.41
C ARG A 309 1.93 9.29 -15.58
N ASN A 310 0.99 9.45 -16.52
CA ASN A 310 0.35 10.74 -16.78
C ASN A 310 -0.51 11.18 -15.59
N GLN A 311 -1.22 10.27 -14.91
CA GLN A 311 -1.94 10.62 -13.67
C GLN A 311 -0.97 11.18 -12.61
N ALA A 312 0.16 10.53 -12.38
CA ALA A 312 1.16 11.01 -11.41
C ALA A 312 1.74 12.38 -11.78
N LEU A 313 2.02 12.61 -13.07
CA LEU A 313 2.52 13.90 -13.55
C LEU A 313 1.49 15.02 -13.42
N ILE A 314 0.21 14.76 -13.71
CA ILE A 314 -0.88 15.71 -13.49
C ILE A 314 -0.99 16.13 -12.01
N HIS A 315 -0.91 15.16 -11.09
CA HIS A 315 -0.90 15.43 -9.65
C HIS A 315 0.30 16.28 -9.22
N ARG A 316 1.49 15.95 -9.74
CA ARG A 316 2.71 16.72 -9.48
C ARG A 316 2.62 18.15 -10.02
N ASP A 317 2.12 18.32 -11.24
CA ASP A 317 2.03 19.63 -11.89
C ASP A 317 0.96 20.51 -11.24
N TYR A 318 -0.16 19.93 -10.78
CA TYR A 318 -1.14 20.63 -9.94
C TYR A 318 -0.52 21.15 -8.63
N ALA A 319 0.28 20.34 -7.92
CA ALA A 319 0.98 20.79 -6.71
C ALA A 319 2.01 21.89 -6.99
N ILE A 320 2.62 21.91 -8.18
CA ILE A 320 3.56 22.96 -8.59
C ILE A 320 2.82 24.26 -8.91
N GLU A 321 1.68 24.19 -9.58
CA GLU A 321 0.81 25.35 -9.81
C GLU A 321 0.27 25.89 -8.48
N ASN A 322 -0.13 24.99 -7.57
CA ASN A 322 -0.69 25.30 -6.25
C ASN A 322 -1.78 26.39 -6.31
N PRO A 323 -2.89 26.17 -7.05
CA PRO A 323 -3.88 27.21 -7.30
C PRO A 323 -4.59 27.71 -6.04
N LYS A 324 -4.58 26.91 -4.96
CA LYS A 324 -5.14 27.28 -3.64
C LYS A 324 -4.13 27.94 -2.70
N GLY A 325 -2.86 28.04 -3.09
CA GLY A 325 -1.81 28.70 -2.30
C GLY A 325 -1.50 27.99 -0.98
N PHE A 326 -1.69 26.68 -0.89
CA PHE A 326 -1.38 25.92 0.33
C PHE A 326 0.13 25.92 0.61
N LYS A 327 0.48 26.00 1.89
CA LYS A 327 1.88 26.06 2.32
C LYS A 327 2.59 24.73 2.02
N GLY A 328 3.76 24.82 1.39
CA GLY A 328 4.67 23.68 1.21
C GLY A 328 4.51 22.93 -0.12
N TYR A 329 3.37 23.07 -0.79
CA TYR A 329 3.15 22.43 -2.10
C TYR A 329 4.18 22.89 -3.13
N GLY A 330 4.64 21.97 -3.96
CA GLY A 330 5.53 22.25 -5.07
C GLY A 330 6.32 21.03 -5.54
N LYS A 331 7.44 21.28 -6.23
CA LYS A 331 8.28 20.21 -6.83
C LYS A 331 8.77 19.16 -5.81
N GLN A 332 8.86 19.52 -4.53
CA GLN A 332 9.40 18.68 -3.45
C GLN A 332 8.32 18.10 -2.53
N ALA A 333 7.07 18.56 -2.63
CA ALA A 333 5.96 18.07 -1.82
C ALA A 333 4.67 18.10 -2.65
N TRP A 334 4.25 16.92 -3.09
CA TRP A 334 3.13 16.70 -3.98
C TRP A 334 2.57 15.29 -3.77
N GLY A 335 1.36 15.05 -4.27
CA GLY A 335 0.69 13.75 -4.23
C GLY A 335 -0.61 13.82 -3.45
N PHE A 336 -1.72 13.62 -4.15
CA PHE A 336 -3.06 13.72 -3.58
C PHE A 336 -3.73 12.36 -3.68
N THR A 337 -4.16 11.83 -2.54
CA THR A 337 -4.83 10.53 -2.52
C THR A 337 -5.82 10.46 -1.38
N ALA A 338 -6.72 9.48 -1.43
CA ALA A 338 -7.62 9.21 -0.32
C ALA A 338 -6.83 8.87 0.94
N SER A 339 -7.08 9.62 2.01
CA SER A 339 -6.35 9.51 3.28
C SER A 339 -7.13 10.17 4.41
N TYR A 340 -6.61 10.02 5.64
CA TYR A 340 -6.97 10.97 6.70
C TYR A 340 -6.71 12.41 6.25
N SER A 341 -7.55 13.31 6.75
CA SER A 341 -7.58 14.74 6.45
C SER A 341 -7.78 15.50 7.75
N VAL A 342 -7.57 16.82 7.74
CA VAL A 342 -7.73 17.69 8.92
C VAL A 342 -9.09 17.47 9.60
N ASN A 343 -10.15 17.27 8.80
CA ASN A 343 -11.51 17.05 9.28
C ASN A 343 -12.01 15.61 9.00
N GLY A 344 -11.19 14.60 9.29
CA GLY A 344 -11.59 13.19 9.21
C GLY A 344 -10.90 12.44 8.07
N TYR A 345 -11.64 12.03 7.05
CA TYR A 345 -11.12 11.29 5.89
C TYR A 345 -11.70 11.88 4.61
N SER A 346 -10.88 12.01 3.55
CA SER A 346 -11.33 12.57 2.27
C SER A 346 -10.57 11.92 1.11
N ALA A 347 -11.25 11.79 -0.03
CA ALA A 347 -10.70 11.29 -1.28
C ALA A 347 -9.95 12.41 -2.02
N HIS A 348 -8.79 12.83 -1.51
CA HIS A 348 -8.04 13.94 -2.09
C HIS A 348 -7.57 13.61 -3.51
N ASN A 349 -7.70 14.60 -4.39
CA ASN A 349 -7.24 14.62 -5.77
C ASN A 349 -7.13 16.10 -6.22
N PRO A 350 -6.62 16.41 -7.41
CA PRO A 350 -6.48 17.80 -7.88
C PRO A 350 -7.78 18.63 -7.84
N ASP A 351 -8.94 17.99 -7.94
CA ASP A 351 -10.25 18.65 -7.92
C ASP A 351 -10.93 18.60 -6.53
N ASN A 352 -10.34 17.86 -5.58
CA ASN A 352 -10.74 17.77 -4.17
C ASN A 352 -9.53 17.98 -3.23
N ASP A 353 -8.89 19.13 -3.38
CA ASP A 353 -7.73 19.54 -2.59
C ASP A 353 -8.15 20.29 -1.31
N LEU A 354 -7.76 19.76 -0.15
CA LEU A 354 -8.11 20.28 1.18
C LEU A 354 -6.89 20.78 1.98
N GLY A 355 -5.73 20.93 1.34
CA GLY A 355 -4.47 21.36 1.96
C GLY A 355 -3.61 20.21 2.45
#